data_AF-A0A7W5DZ26-F1
#
_entry.id   AF-A0A7W5DZ26-F1
#
_cell.length_a   1.000
_cell.length_b   1.000
_cell.length_c   1.000
_cell.angle_alpha   90.00
_cell.angle_beta   90.00
_cell.angle_gamma   90.00
#
_symmetry.space_group_name_H-M   'P 1'
#
loop_
_entity.id
_entity.type
_entity.pdbx_description
1 polymer ?
#
loop_
_entity_poly.entity_id
_entity_poly.type
_entity_poly.pdbx_seq_one_letter_code
_entity_poly.pdbx_strand_id
1 'polypeptide(L)'
;MLLETLIALAFLAVAAGLTLKLHQSRLDFDRVSTDRLSDQFMIENIAEQLSVVPYSDIPDAVSRLNEESDARAEIEPFESGSAKGRHLLISIESESGPLTHHLWRFEETP
;
A
#
# COMPACT_ATOMS: atom_id res chain seq x y z
N MET A 1 8.60 56.63 -3.50
CA MET A 1 9.55 55.72 -2.80
C MET A 1 8.89 54.86 -1.70
N LEU A 2 8.11 55.42 -0.77
CA LEU A 2 7.47 54.63 0.31
C LEU A 2 6.41 53.65 -0.18
N LEU A 3 5.59 54.05 -1.16
CA LEU A 3 4.55 53.20 -1.74
C LEU A 3 5.16 51.98 -2.45
N GLU A 4 6.25 52.19 -3.18
CA GLU A 4 6.99 51.19 -3.93
C GLU A 4 7.65 50.19 -2.99
N THR A 5 8.21 50.66 -1.86
CA THR A 5 8.72 49.76 -0.81
C THR A 5 7.61 48.94 -0.16
N LEU A 6 6.42 49.52 0.07
CA LEU A 6 5.28 48.78 0.61
C LEU A 6 4.75 47.74 -0.37
N ILE A 7 4.67 48.08 -1.65
CA ILE A 7 4.29 47.15 -2.71
C ILE A 7 5.32 46.01 -2.79
N ALA A 8 6.62 46.32 -2.79
CA ALA A 8 7.68 45.31 -2.81
C ALA A 8 7.62 44.38 -1.59
N LEU A 9 7.38 44.91 -0.40
CA LEU A 9 7.20 44.11 0.82
C LEU A 9 5.95 43.23 0.75
N ALA A 10 4.84 43.72 0.19
CA ALA A 10 3.64 42.93 -0.01
C ALA A 10 3.89 41.76 -0.98
N PHE A 11 4.56 42.01 -2.11
CA PHE A 11 4.94 40.95 -3.04
C PHE A 11 5.88 39.92 -2.40
N LEU A 12 6.87 40.39 -1.61
CA LEU A 12 7.78 39.51 -0.90
C LEU A 12 7.04 38.63 0.12
N ALA A 13 6.10 39.20 0.88
CA ALA A 13 5.29 38.46 1.85
C ALA A 13 4.42 37.40 1.16
N VAL A 14 3.81 37.73 0.02
CA VAL A 14 3.03 36.77 -0.77
C VAL A 14 3.93 35.66 -1.31
N ALA A 15 5.09 36.00 -1.89
CA ALA A 15 6.03 35.02 -2.42
C ALA A 15 6.57 34.08 -1.33
N ALA A 16 6.92 34.61 -0.16
CA ALA A 16 7.35 33.83 0.99
C ALA A 16 6.24 32.88 1.48
N GLY A 17 5.01 33.40 1.60
CA GLY A 17 3.84 32.59 2.01
C GLY A 17 3.54 31.45 1.03
N LEU A 18 3.61 31.72 -0.28
CA LEU A 18 3.46 30.68 -1.31
C LEU A 18 4.58 29.64 -1.23
N THR A 19 5.82 30.08 -1.05
CA THR A 19 6.98 29.19 -0.93
C THR A 19 6.84 28.26 0.27
N LEU A 20 6.42 28.77 1.42
CA LEU A 20 6.17 27.95 2.62
C LEU A 20 5.05 26.94 2.39
N LYS A 21 3.94 27.34 1.76
CA LYS A 21 2.84 26.41 1.44
C LYS A 21 3.26 25.30 0.48
N LEU A 22 4.02 25.63 -0.56
CA LEU A 22 4.55 24.64 -1.51
C LEU A 22 5.51 23.67 -0.81
N HIS A 23 6.36 24.18 0.08
CA HIS A 23 7.27 23.34 0.85
C HIS A 23 6.51 22.38 1.78
N GLN A 24 5.50 22.88 2.51
CA GLN A 24 4.66 22.05 3.35
C GLN A 24 3.93 20.97 2.53
N SER A 25 3.31 21.35 1.41
CA SER A 25 2.61 20.42 0.53
C SER A 25 3.54 19.32 0.00
N ARG A 26 4.81 19.64 -0.24
CA ARG A 26 5.80 18.65 -0.66
C ARG A 26 6.14 17.67 0.46
N LEU A 27 6.35 18.16 1.69
CA LEU A 27 6.60 17.29 2.84
C LEU A 27 5.42 16.37 3.13
N ASP A 28 4.20 16.88 3.05
CA ASP A 28 2.99 16.09 3.24
C ASP A 28 2.89 15.00 2.16
N PHE A 29 3.19 15.33 0.89
CA PHE A 29 3.25 14.36 -0.19
C PHE A 29 4.33 13.29 0.01
N ASP A 30 5.54 13.71 0.38
CA ASP A 30 6.67 12.79 0.62
C ASP A 30 6.34 11.81 1.77
N ARG A 31 5.64 12.30 2.81
CA ARG A 31 5.17 11.47 3.91
C ARG A 31 4.16 10.43 3.46
N VAL A 32 3.08 10.84 2.79
CA VAL A 32 2.05 9.92 2.27
C VAL A 32 2.66 8.90 1.29
N SER A 33 3.61 9.34 0.46
CA SER A 33 4.32 8.43 -0.45
C SER A 33 5.16 7.40 0.31
N THR A 34 5.80 7.79 1.40
CA THR A 34 6.63 6.89 2.22
C THR A 34 5.76 5.89 2.98
N ASP A 35 4.65 6.36 3.57
CA ASP A 35 3.71 5.52 4.30
C ASP A 35 3.09 4.47 3.35
N ARG A 36 2.66 4.89 2.15
CA ARG A 36 2.18 3.97 1.12
C ARG A 36 3.22 2.93 0.69
N LEU A 37 4.48 3.32 0.56
CA LEU A 37 5.56 2.38 0.22
C LEU A 37 5.77 1.37 1.35
N SER A 38 5.71 1.80 2.61
CA SER A 38 5.79 0.91 3.78
C SER A 38 4.66 -0.12 3.77
N ASP A 39 3.43 0.33 3.52
CA ASP A 39 2.26 -0.53 3.41
C ASP A 39 2.41 -1.53 2.25
N GLN A 40 2.93 -1.06 1.11
CA GLN A 40 3.21 -1.92 -0.04
C GLN A 40 4.28 -3.00 0.28
N PHE A 41 5.36 -2.64 0.96
CA PHE A 41 6.34 -3.65 1.38
C PHE A 41 5.75 -4.64 2.37
N MET A 42 4.88 -4.19 3.27
CA MET A 42 4.21 -5.07 4.22
C MET A 42 3.33 -6.10 3.48
N ILE A 43 2.50 -5.68 2.52
CA ILE A 43 1.63 -6.60 1.80
C ILE A 43 2.43 -7.58 0.91
N GLU A 44 3.52 -7.12 0.30
CA GLU A 44 4.42 -7.98 -0.48
C GLU A 44 5.11 -9.03 0.40
N ASN A 45 5.56 -8.65 1.60
CA ASN A 45 6.14 -9.59 2.56
C ASN A 45 5.14 -10.65 3.02
N ILE A 46 3.88 -10.27 3.27
CA ILE A 46 2.82 -11.23 3.62
C ILE A 46 2.57 -12.19 2.46
N ALA A 47 2.48 -11.66 1.23
CA ALA A 47 2.31 -12.48 0.05
C ALA A 47 3.46 -13.47 -0.14
N GLU A 48 4.70 -13.05 0.10
CA GLU A 48 5.88 -13.93 0.02
C GLU A 48 5.88 -15.00 1.12
N GLN A 49 5.47 -14.65 2.35
CA GLN A 49 5.31 -15.65 3.41
C GLN A 49 4.25 -16.69 3.04
N LEU A 50 3.13 -16.28 2.46
CA LEU A 50 2.10 -17.19 1.97
C LEU A 50 2.52 -17.95 0.71
N SER A 51 3.48 -17.45 -0.08
CA SER A 51 3.97 -18.10 -1.30
C SER A 51 4.76 -19.37 -1.02
N VAL A 52 5.38 -19.47 0.16
CA VAL A 52 6.17 -20.63 0.59
C VAL A 52 5.39 -21.62 1.47
N VAL A 53 4.17 -21.26 1.91
CA VAL A 53 3.31 -22.19 2.68
C VAL A 53 2.91 -23.39 1.80
N PRO A 54 2.98 -24.64 2.30
CA PRO A 54 2.50 -25.81 1.57
C PRO A 54 1.04 -25.65 1.13
N TYR A 55 0.70 -26.13 -0.07
CA TYR A 55 -0.63 -25.90 -0.65
C TYR A 55 -1.78 -26.37 0.26
N SER A 56 -1.61 -27.50 0.96
CA SER A 56 -2.59 -28.02 1.92
C SER A 56 -2.87 -27.07 3.08
N ASP A 57 -1.85 -26.33 3.52
CA ASP A 57 -1.85 -25.57 4.78
C ASP A 57 -2.21 -24.09 4.58
N ILE A 58 -2.38 -23.66 3.31
CA ILE A 58 -2.80 -22.30 2.95
C ILE A 58 -4.06 -21.84 3.70
N PRO A 59 -5.14 -22.62 3.85
CA PRO A 59 -6.36 -22.14 4.51
C PRO A 59 -6.11 -21.81 5.98
N ASP A 60 -5.31 -22.63 6.66
CA ASP A 60 -4.95 -22.42 8.07
C ASP A 60 -4.00 -21.23 8.23
N ALA A 61 -3.06 -21.05 7.30
CA ALA A 61 -2.18 -19.88 7.28
C ALA A 61 -2.97 -18.58 7.05
N VAL A 62 -3.95 -18.58 6.14
CA VAL A 62 -4.84 -17.44 5.90
C VAL A 62 -5.73 -17.16 7.10
N SER A 63 -6.29 -18.19 7.76
CA SER A 63 -7.08 -18.00 8.98
C SER A 63 -6.27 -17.33 10.08
N ARG A 64 -5.03 -17.80 10.31
CA ARG A 64 -4.12 -17.17 11.29
C ARG A 64 -3.77 -15.74 10.93
N LEU A 65 -3.44 -15.47 9.66
CA LEU A 65 -3.17 -14.11 9.20
C LEU A 65 -4.33 -13.16 9.51
N ASN A 66 -5.57 -13.59 9.24
CA ASN A 66 -6.78 -12.81 9.46
C ASN A 66 -7.11 -12.56 10.94
N GLU A 67 -6.56 -13.35 11.85
CA GLU A 67 -6.72 -13.23 13.31
C GLU A 67 -5.57 -12.42 13.95
N GLU A 68 -4.35 -12.59 13.45
CA GLU A 68 -3.13 -12.07 14.06
C GLU A 68 -2.65 -10.73 13.45
N SER A 69 -3.19 -10.34 12.30
CA SER A 69 -2.78 -9.15 11.55
C SER A 69 -3.96 -8.26 11.17
N ASP A 70 -3.68 -6.99 10.88
CA ASP A 70 -4.63 -6.06 10.28
C ASP A 70 -4.88 -6.36 8.78
N ALA A 71 -4.09 -7.26 8.20
CA ALA A 71 -4.29 -7.75 6.84
C ALA A 71 -5.47 -8.73 6.74
N ARG A 72 -6.19 -8.66 5.62
CA ARG A 72 -7.26 -9.58 5.25
C ARG A 72 -6.87 -10.37 4.03
N ALA A 73 -6.96 -11.69 4.10
CA ALA A 73 -6.76 -12.58 2.96
C ALA A 73 -8.02 -13.40 2.68
N GLU A 74 -8.43 -13.41 1.43
CA GLU A 74 -9.53 -14.23 0.90
C GLU A 74 -8.98 -15.29 -0.05
N ILE A 75 -9.59 -16.48 -0.08
CA ILE A 75 -9.18 -17.59 -0.93
C ILE A 75 -10.28 -17.87 -1.94
N GLU A 76 -9.96 -17.72 -3.22
CA GLU A 76 -10.80 -18.09 -4.35
C GLU A 76 -10.23 -19.33 -5.05
N PRO A 77 -10.90 -20.50 -4.98
CA PRO A 77 -10.45 -21.66 -5.73
C PRO A 77 -10.66 -21.45 -7.24
N PHE A 78 -9.72 -21.93 -8.05
CA PHE A 78 -9.83 -21.88 -9.51
C PHE A 78 -9.36 -23.19 -10.16
N GLU A 79 -9.83 -23.42 -11.38
CA GLU A 79 -9.40 -24.52 -12.24
C GLU A 79 -8.93 -23.95 -13.58
N SER A 80 -7.80 -24.45 -14.11
CA SER A 80 -7.25 -24.06 -15.40
C SER A 80 -6.76 -25.29 -16.15
N GLY A 81 -7.59 -25.79 -17.07
CA GLY A 81 -7.33 -27.04 -17.78
C GLY A 81 -7.31 -28.23 -16.81
N SER A 82 -6.17 -28.91 -16.70
CA SER A 82 -5.96 -30.01 -15.75
C SER A 82 -5.42 -29.58 -14.39
N ALA A 83 -5.07 -28.29 -14.23
CA ALA A 83 -4.50 -27.77 -12.99
C ALA A 83 -5.59 -27.14 -12.12
N LYS A 84 -5.48 -27.34 -10.80
CA LYS A 84 -6.30 -26.66 -9.80
C LYS A 84 -5.42 -25.71 -9.01
N GLY A 85 -6.02 -24.71 -8.41
CA GLY A 85 -5.29 -23.75 -7.59
C GLY A 85 -6.18 -22.89 -6.72
N ARG A 86 -5.52 -21.97 -6.03
CA ARG A 86 -6.11 -20.97 -5.16
C ARG A 86 -5.54 -19.61 -5.54
N HIS A 87 -6.44 -18.66 -5.74
CA HIS A 87 -6.13 -17.26 -5.86
C HIS A 87 -6.37 -16.62 -4.49
N LEU A 88 -5.31 -16.07 -3.91
CA LEU A 88 -5.36 -15.35 -2.66
C LEU A 88 -5.44 -13.86 -2.95
N LEU A 89 -6.47 -13.20 -2.41
CA LEU A 89 -6.60 -11.75 -2.41
C LEU A 89 -6.21 -11.25 -1.02
N ILE A 90 -5.00 -10.70 -0.91
CA ILE A 90 -4.47 -10.17 0.34
C ILE A 90 -4.68 -8.66 0.31
N SER A 91 -5.32 -8.08 1.31
CA SER A 91 -5.69 -6.67 1.36
C SER A 91 -5.32 -6.04 2.69
N ILE A 92 -4.89 -4.79 2.67
CA ILE A 92 -4.65 -3.95 3.85
C ILE A 92 -5.28 -2.57 3.63
N GLU A 93 -5.73 -1.95 4.71
CA GLU A 93 -6.17 -0.56 4.68
C GLU A 93 -4.95 0.36 4.83
N SER A 94 -4.65 1.13 3.79
CA SER A 94 -3.64 2.20 3.82
C SER A 94 -4.31 3.56 3.89
N GLU A 95 -3.63 4.57 4.44
CA GLU A 95 -4.12 5.96 4.44
C GLU A 95 -4.43 6.48 3.02
N SER A 96 -3.73 5.93 2.02
CA SER A 96 -3.92 6.27 0.61
C SER A 96 -5.05 5.49 -0.09
N GLY A 97 -5.76 4.63 0.65
CA GLY A 97 -6.79 3.71 0.17
C GLY A 97 -6.35 2.25 0.24
N PRO A 98 -7.28 1.30 0.07
CA PRO A 98 -6.98 -0.12 0.22
C PRO A 98 -5.94 -0.58 -0.81
N LEU A 99 -4.97 -1.37 -0.34
CA LEU A 99 -3.99 -2.04 -1.19
C LEU A 99 -4.32 -3.52 -1.24
N THR A 100 -4.33 -4.10 -2.44
CA THR A 100 -4.59 -5.53 -2.65
C THR A 100 -3.48 -6.17 -3.46
N HIS A 101 -2.95 -7.29 -2.97
CA HIS A 101 -1.97 -8.13 -3.64
C HIS A 101 -2.61 -9.46 -4.04
N HIS A 102 -2.36 -9.89 -5.27
CA HIS A 102 -2.92 -11.11 -5.84
C HIS A 102 -1.84 -12.19 -5.90
N LEU A 103 -2.03 -13.29 -5.17
CA LEU A 103 -1.13 -14.43 -5.18
C LEU A 103 -1.85 -15.65 -5.76
N TRP A 104 -1.25 -16.28 -6.78
CA TRP A 104 -1.78 -17.48 -7.41
C TRP A 104 -0.94 -18.69 -6.99
N ARG A 105 -1.58 -19.70 -6.41
CA ARG A 105 -0.95 -20.96 -5.99
C ARG A 105 -1.61 -22.12 -6.70
N PHE A 106 -0.84 -22.90 -7.43
CA PHE A 106 -1.31 -24.14 -8.02
C PHE A 106 -1.18 -25.28 -7.01
N GLU A 107 -2.10 -26.24 -7.08
CA GLU A 107 -1.97 -27.50 -6.38
C GLU A 107 -0.74 -28.24 -6.90
N GLU A 108 0.13 -28.66 -5.99
CA GLU A 108 1.31 -29.44 -6.34
C GLU A 108 0.85 -30.75 -6.99
N THR A 109 1.34 -31.03 -8.19
CA THR A 109 1.07 -32.30 -8.86
C THR A 109 1.94 -33.37 -8.19
N PRO A 110 1.39 -34.53 -7.79
CA PRO A 110 2.11 -35.57 -7.07
C PRO A 110 3.30 -36.15 -7.84
#